data_AF-A0A672ZPW1-F1
#
_entry.id   AF-A0A672ZPW1-F1
#
_cell.length_a   1.000
_cell.length_b   1.000
_cell.length_c   1.000
_cell.angle_alpha   90.00
_cell.angle_beta   90.00
_cell.angle_gamma   90.00
#
_symmetry.space_group_name_H-M   'P 1'
#
loop_
_entity.id
_entity.type
_entity.pdbx_description
1 polymer ?
#
loop_
_entity_poly.entity_id
_entity_poly.type
_entity_poly.pdbx_seq_one_letter_code
_entity_poly.pdbx_strand_id
1 'polypeptide(L)'
;MVRRVAVVGAGSSGLACIKICLDEGLEPVCFESSDDIGGLWKFKESLEPERTSIYRSLVANTSKEMMCFSDFPMPAHFPNFLHNSMLQQYFRLYAEHFDLLRYIHFQTTVKSVAQRPDFPQTGQWDVVTINKDGEEKEHIFDAVMVCSGHYTHPFLPVSDFPGHETFSGRCFHSWEYKDPDSCKGKRVLVVGIGNSGGDIAVEISRFADKTFFSTRQGTWVIGRMSSSGLPLDMIAITRLNSILMFLLPKTLVNWTAERALNHRYDHTLYALKPKHRLMDKRPLINDDLPGRILIGKLVMKPSLREFKGSAVVFEDGTVEENIAAVIFCTGYIANFPFLPPVLCGGPRGEFTLYKRVFPPSLQQPTLAVLGLFQTKGPIMPIVEMQARWAVRVFKGLSRLPKKEKMLSIIEAERKRNMKSYPCPRQAALQVDYIPYLDFMAKEVGVRPNLMRLLLRDPGLWVKVFLGPCTPYQYRLSGPGQWAGARQAILSQWERVTQPFRTRAVPEPQTGRFTLYSVWLIALAGSVMTANYLPQFLLLLPW
;
A
#
# COMPACT_ATOMS: atom_id res chain seq x y z
N MET A 1 -8.99 4.90 -33.97
CA MET A 1 -7.76 4.48 -33.26
C MET A 1 -7.63 5.40 -32.07
N VAL A 2 -7.40 4.88 -30.86
CA VAL A 2 -7.29 5.74 -29.65
C VAL A 2 -6.07 6.63 -29.77
N ARG A 3 -6.27 7.95 -29.63
CA ARG A 3 -5.20 8.95 -29.62
C ARG A 3 -5.29 9.84 -28.39
N ARG A 4 -6.43 10.47 -28.14
CA ARG A 4 -6.63 11.38 -27.00
C ARG A 4 -7.16 10.63 -25.78
N VAL A 5 -6.48 10.74 -24.64
CA VAL A 5 -6.83 10.03 -23.41
C VAL A 5 -7.09 11.02 -22.27
N ALA A 6 -8.27 10.96 -21.66
CA ALA A 6 -8.53 11.71 -20.43
C ALA A 6 -7.92 10.98 -19.23
N VAL A 7 -7.20 11.70 -18.37
CA VAL A 7 -6.68 11.19 -17.10
C VAL A 7 -7.33 11.96 -15.95
N VAL A 8 -8.11 11.27 -15.11
CA VAL A 8 -8.88 11.90 -14.02
C VAL A 8 -8.08 11.83 -12.71
N GLY A 9 -7.43 12.93 -12.34
CA GLY A 9 -6.60 13.09 -11.14
C GLY A 9 -5.10 12.92 -11.39
N ALA A 10 -4.29 13.79 -10.80
CA ALA A 10 -2.83 13.86 -10.90
C ALA A 10 -2.11 13.33 -9.64
N GLY A 11 -2.70 12.32 -8.99
CA GLY A 11 -2.01 11.53 -7.97
C GLY A 11 -0.93 10.61 -8.56
N SER A 12 -0.34 9.71 -7.75
CA SER A 12 0.68 8.77 -8.23
C SER A 12 0.23 7.92 -9.43
N SER A 13 -1.05 7.51 -9.45
CA SER A 13 -1.64 6.80 -10.58
C SER A 13 -1.72 7.68 -11.83
N GLY A 14 -2.15 8.94 -11.68
CA GLY A 14 -2.29 9.89 -12.78
C GLY A 14 -0.96 10.22 -13.44
N LEU A 15 0.08 10.52 -12.65
CA LEU A 15 1.43 10.77 -13.15
C LEU A 15 1.97 9.58 -13.96
N ALA A 16 1.77 8.37 -13.46
CA ALA A 16 2.13 7.16 -14.20
C ALA A 16 1.33 7.04 -15.52
N CYS A 17 0.02 7.31 -15.49
CA CYS A 17 -0.82 7.26 -16.69
C CYS A 17 -0.39 8.25 -17.76
N ILE A 18 -0.11 9.50 -17.39
CA ILE A 18 0.39 10.53 -18.33
C ILE A 18 1.69 10.03 -18.96
N LYS A 19 2.67 9.65 -18.13
CA LYS A 19 3.98 9.18 -18.61
C LYS A 19 3.86 7.99 -19.56
N ILE A 20 3.05 7.00 -19.20
CA ILE A 20 2.88 5.79 -20.02
C ILE A 20 2.10 6.09 -21.32
N CYS A 21 1.14 7.02 -21.31
CA CYS A 21 0.51 7.48 -22.55
C CYS A 21 1.55 8.07 -23.51
N LEU A 22 2.45 8.92 -23.00
CA LEU A 22 3.52 9.52 -23.79
C LEU A 22 4.52 8.49 -24.31
N ASP A 23 4.97 7.54 -23.47
CA ASP A 23 5.85 6.42 -23.86
C ASP A 23 5.29 5.62 -25.06
N GLU A 24 3.96 5.51 -25.15
CA GLU A 24 3.26 4.72 -26.16
C GLU A 24 2.67 5.60 -27.28
N GLY A 25 2.99 6.89 -27.33
CA GLY A 25 2.60 7.81 -28.40
C GLY A 25 1.13 8.25 -28.39
N LEU A 26 0.48 8.25 -27.23
CA LEU A 26 -0.86 8.81 -27.01
C LEU A 26 -0.77 10.26 -26.53
N GLU A 27 -1.90 10.96 -26.57
CA GLU A 27 -2.04 12.36 -26.18
C GLU A 27 -2.88 12.47 -24.89
N PRO A 28 -2.25 12.41 -23.70
CA PRO A 28 -2.97 12.52 -22.44
C PRO A 28 -3.40 13.97 -22.17
N VAL A 29 -4.59 14.13 -21.59
CA VAL A 29 -5.05 15.38 -20.95
C VAL A 29 -5.51 15.02 -19.55
N CYS A 30 -4.82 15.54 -18.55
CA CYS A 30 -5.10 15.27 -17.15
C CYS A 30 -5.88 16.42 -16.52
N PHE A 31 -6.94 16.08 -15.79
CA PHE A 31 -7.73 17.02 -15.00
C PHE A 31 -7.49 16.75 -13.52
N GLU A 32 -6.92 17.72 -12.81
CA GLU A 32 -6.66 17.66 -11.38
C GLU A 32 -7.54 18.68 -10.67
N SER A 33 -8.35 18.20 -9.72
CA SER A 33 -9.28 19.06 -8.99
C SER A 33 -8.55 20.07 -8.10
N SER A 34 -7.38 19.73 -7.57
CA SER A 34 -6.56 20.55 -6.69
C SER A 34 -5.56 21.42 -7.46
N ASP A 35 -4.78 22.20 -6.71
CA ASP A 35 -3.81 23.17 -7.19
C ASP A 35 -2.39 22.61 -7.36
N ASP A 36 -2.14 21.34 -7.04
CA ASP A 36 -0.83 20.69 -7.12
C ASP A 36 -1.00 19.18 -7.43
N ILE A 37 0.08 18.52 -7.83
CA ILE A 37 0.11 17.07 -8.06
C ILE A 37 0.18 16.28 -6.75
N GLY A 38 0.11 14.95 -6.83
CA GLY A 38 0.48 14.02 -5.76
C GLY A 38 -0.69 13.45 -4.97
N GLY A 39 -1.86 14.09 -5.03
CA GLY A 39 -3.10 13.61 -4.40
C GLY A 39 -2.90 13.32 -2.91
N LEU A 40 -3.04 12.05 -2.50
CA LEU A 40 -2.88 11.60 -1.11
C LEU A 40 -1.61 12.10 -0.42
N TRP A 41 -0.49 12.15 -1.13
CA TRP A 41 0.80 12.46 -0.54
C TRP A 41 1.06 13.97 -0.41
N LYS A 42 0.19 14.81 -0.98
CA LYS A 42 0.22 16.25 -0.76
C LYS A 42 -0.50 16.56 0.54
N PHE A 43 0.26 16.73 1.61
CA PHE A 43 -0.30 17.20 2.88
C PHE A 43 -0.86 18.62 2.72
N LYS A 44 -2.06 18.84 3.25
CA LYS A 44 -2.72 20.14 3.42
C LYS A 44 -3.26 20.25 4.85
N GLU A 45 -3.16 21.44 5.42
CA GLU A 45 -3.73 21.77 6.73
C GLU A 45 -5.26 21.73 6.70
N SER A 46 -5.83 22.44 5.74
CA SER A 46 -7.27 22.56 5.58
C SER A 46 -7.88 21.27 5.07
N LEU A 47 -9.06 20.95 5.62
CA LEU A 47 -9.89 19.86 5.11
C LEU A 47 -10.63 20.35 3.86
N GLU A 48 -10.50 19.61 2.78
CA GLU A 48 -11.19 19.87 1.52
C GLU A 48 -12.19 18.72 1.28
N PRO A 49 -13.51 18.96 1.33
CA PRO A 49 -14.51 17.93 1.07
C PRO A 49 -14.26 17.19 -0.24
N GLU A 50 -14.64 15.91 -0.28
CA GLU A 50 -14.45 15.01 -1.43
C GLU A 50 -13.00 14.72 -1.83
N ARG A 51 -12.02 15.30 -1.13
CA ARG A 51 -10.60 14.99 -1.31
C ARG A 51 -10.07 14.12 -0.19
N THR A 52 -9.01 13.39 -0.51
CA THR A 52 -8.33 12.59 0.50
C THR A 52 -7.55 13.50 1.46
N SER A 53 -7.36 13.03 2.69
CA SER A 53 -6.69 13.77 3.74
C SER A 53 -5.72 12.83 4.46
N ILE A 54 -4.54 13.38 4.78
CA ILE A 54 -3.52 12.70 5.57
C ILE A 54 -3.15 13.57 6.77
N TYR A 55 -2.62 12.92 7.80
CA TYR A 55 -2.04 13.56 8.96
C TYR A 55 -0.57 13.92 8.71
N ARG A 56 -0.09 14.95 9.41
CA ARG A 56 1.20 15.59 9.14
C ARG A 56 2.35 14.61 9.18
N SER A 57 2.35 13.71 10.17
CA SER A 57 3.44 12.77 10.45
C SER A 57 3.44 11.51 9.58
N LEU A 58 2.57 11.41 8.56
CA LEU A 58 2.47 10.20 7.74
C LEU A 58 3.80 9.86 7.05
N VAL A 59 4.27 8.63 7.30
CA VAL A 59 5.45 8.00 6.66
C VAL A 59 5.01 6.75 5.90
N ALA A 60 5.62 6.49 4.75
CA ALA A 60 5.36 5.31 3.96
C ALA A 60 5.65 4.00 4.73
N ASN A 61 4.85 2.98 4.42
CA ASN A 61 5.02 1.64 4.99
C ASN A 61 5.88 0.71 4.13
N THR A 62 6.27 1.15 2.94
CA THR A 62 7.12 0.43 1.99
C THR A 62 8.36 1.24 1.67
N SER A 63 9.46 0.54 1.42
CA SER A 63 10.78 1.13 1.22
C SER A 63 10.94 1.81 -0.13
N LYS A 64 11.90 2.74 -0.21
CA LYS A 64 12.14 3.59 -1.39
C LYS A 64 12.40 2.81 -2.68
N GLU A 65 13.21 1.74 -2.60
CA GLU A 65 13.57 0.92 -3.76
C GLU A 65 12.40 0.03 -4.21
N MET A 66 11.52 -0.38 -3.29
CA MET A 66 10.35 -1.17 -3.61
C MET A 66 9.21 -0.30 -4.16
N MET A 67 9.08 0.92 -3.66
CA MET A 67 7.95 1.80 -3.94
C MET A 67 8.13 2.75 -5.12
N CYS A 68 9.34 2.96 -5.64
CA CYS A 68 9.57 3.85 -6.78
C CYS A 68 8.90 3.39 -8.10
N PHE A 69 8.84 4.27 -9.10
CA PHE A 69 8.53 3.91 -10.48
C PHE A 69 9.69 3.14 -11.12
N SER A 70 9.37 2.22 -12.02
CA SER A 70 10.28 1.17 -12.50
C SER A 70 11.47 1.67 -13.34
N ASP A 71 11.41 2.90 -13.83
CA ASP A 71 12.45 3.57 -14.61
C ASP A 71 12.94 4.87 -13.96
N PHE A 72 12.58 5.12 -12.70
CA PHE A 72 12.97 6.33 -11.98
C PHE A 72 13.21 6.04 -10.48
N PRO A 73 14.39 5.51 -10.10
CA PRO A 73 14.75 5.27 -8.71
C PRO A 73 14.61 6.54 -7.85
N MET A 74 14.21 6.39 -6.59
CA MET A 74 14.26 7.50 -5.65
C MET A 74 15.71 7.96 -5.40
N PRO A 75 15.96 9.26 -5.15
CA PRO A 75 17.30 9.76 -4.88
C PRO A 75 18.02 8.97 -3.79
N ALA A 76 19.29 8.66 -4.01
CA ALA A 76 20.01 7.73 -3.17
C ALA A 76 20.22 8.26 -1.73
N HIS A 77 20.24 9.58 -1.54
CA HIS A 77 20.30 10.24 -0.23
C HIS A 77 18.97 10.24 0.55
N PHE A 78 17.84 9.89 -0.08
CA PHE A 78 16.57 9.79 0.64
C PHE A 78 16.60 8.65 1.68
N PRO A 79 15.90 8.80 2.81
CA PRO A 79 15.74 7.72 3.76
C PRO A 79 14.98 6.54 3.13
N ASN A 80 15.16 5.35 3.71
CA ASN A 80 14.52 4.14 3.17
C ASN A 80 12.99 4.17 3.28
N PHE A 81 12.43 4.85 4.27
CA PHE A 81 10.99 5.09 4.41
C PHE A 81 10.76 6.59 4.42
N LEU A 82 9.84 7.06 3.58
CA LEU A 82 9.71 8.48 3.28
C LEU A 82 8.53 9.09 4.00
N HIS A 83 8.77 10.25 4.60
CA HIS A 83 7.70 11.16 5.01
C HIS A 83 6.91 11.64 3.78
N ASN A 84 5.63 11.95 3.95
CA ASN A 84 4.75 12.41 2.87
C ASN A 84 5.36 13.58 2.07
N SER A 85 6.03 14.53 2.71
CA SER A 85 6.70 15.65 2.03
C SER A 85 7.84 15.22 1.10
N MET A 86 8.61 14.19 1.45
CA MET A 86 9.67 13.66 0.59
C MET A 86 9.11 12.85 -0.57
N LEU A 87 7.95 12.20 -0.40
CA LEU A 87 7.24 11.57 -1.52
C LEU A 87 6.67 12.60 -2.48
N GLN A 88 6.12 13.68 -1.95
CA GLN A 88 5.70 14.81 -2.79
C GLN A 88 6.87 15.37 -3.59
N GLN A 89 8.05 15.49 -2.97
CA GLN A 89 9.27 15.89 -3.67
C GLN A 89 9.65 14.88 -4.77
N TYR A 90 9.58 13.57 -4.51
CA TYR A 90 9.83 12.54 -5.52
C TYR A 90 8.86 12.65 -6.71
N PHE A 91 7.57 12.92 -6.48
CA PHE A 91 6.62 13.13 -7.56
C PHE A 91 6.91 14.37 -8.40
N ARG A 92 7.39 15.46 -7.77
CA ARG A 92 7.85 16.64 -8.50
C ARG A 92 9.07 16.32 -9.37
N LEU A 93 10.06 15.60 -8.82
CA LEU A 93 11.22 15.15 -9.59
C LEU A 93 10.81 14.27 -10.79
N TYR A 94 9.86 13.36 -10.58
CA TYR A 94 9.32 12.50 -11.65
C TYR A 94 8.59 13.32 -12.72
N ALA A 95 7.72 14.25 -12.30
CA ALA A 95 6.97 15.09 -13.21
C ALA A 95 7.84 16.08 -13.99
N GLU A 96 8.91 16.59 -13.38
CA GLU A 96 9.90 17.44 -14.04
C GLU A 96 10.75 16.63 -15.03
N HIS A 97 11.28 15.48 -14.61
CA HIS A 97 12.15 14.64 -15.44
C HIS A 97 11.46 14.16 -16.72
N PHE A 98 10.18 13.80 -16.63
CA PHE A 98 9.38 13.37 -17.78
C PHE A 98 8.47 14.47 -18.34
N ASP A 99 8.61 15.71 -17.85
CA ASP A 99 7.92 16.89 -18.38
C ASP A 99 6.38 16.73 -18.44
N LEU A 100 5.82 16.17 -17.36
CA LEU A 100 4.41 15.76 -17.27
C LEU A 100 3.47 16.92 -16.96
N LEU A 101 3.96 18.00 -16.33
CA LEU A 101 3.12 19.08 -15.81
C LEU A 101 2.31 19.81 -16.90
N ARG A 102 2.84 19.89 -18.13
CA ARG A 102 2.17 20.54 -19.27
C ARG A 102 0.85 19.86 -19.69
N TYR A 103 0.65 18.60 -19.29
CA TYR A 103 -0.55 17.83 -19.60
C TYR A 103 -1.61 17.93 -18.51
N ILE A 104 -1.36 18.68 -17.44
CA ILE A 104 -2.22 18.75 -16.25
C ILE A 104 -2.94 20.10 -16.20
N HIS A 105 -4.26 20.03 -16.20
CA HIS A 105 -5.14 21.15 -15.92
C HIS A 105 -5.52 21.11 -14.43
N PHE A 106 -4.84 21.93 -13.63
CA PHE A 106 -5.14 22.09 -12.21
C PHE A 106 -6.46 22.83 -11.99
N GLN A 107 -6.99 22.70 -10.78
CA GLN A 107 -8.24 23.33 -10.35
C GLN A 107 -9.39 23.06 -11.33
N THR A 108 -9.39 21.86 -11.91
CA THR A 108 -10.34 21.42 -12.92
C THR A 108 -10.90 20.07 -12.49
N THR A 109 -12.15 20.07 -12.04
CA THR A 109 -12.83 18.89 -11.53
C THR A 109 -13.63 18.22 -12.64
N VAL A 110 -13.52 16.89 -12.78
CA VAL A 110 -14.35 16.12 -13.69
C VAL A 110 -15.71 15.87 -13.05
N LYS A 111 -16.78 16.38 -13.68
CA LYS A 111 -18.16 16.29 -13.19
C LYS A 111 -18.87 15.04 -13.70
N SER A 112 -18.65 14.67 -14.96
CA SER A 112 -19.23 13.47 -15.55
C SER A 112 -18.34 12.90 -16.65
N VAL A 113 -18.43 11.58 -16.82
CA VAL A 113 -17.83 10.81 -17.89
C VAL A 113 -18.91 9.89 -18.44
N ALA A 114 -19.42 10.19 -19.63
CA ALA A 114 -20.53 9.47 -20.25
C ALA A 114 -20.09 8.82 -21.57
N GLN A 115 -20.67 7.66 -21.88
CA GLN A 115 -20.51 7.04 -23.18
C GLN A 115 -21.23 7.90 -24.23
N ARG A 116 -20.58 8.19 -25.36
CA ARG A 116 -21.24 8.89 -26.46
C ARG A 116 -22.38 8.05 -27.07
N PRO A 117 -23.36 8.67 -27.74
CA PRO A 117 -24.42 7.92 -28.42
C PRO A 117 -23.90 6.89 -29.44
N ASP A 118 -22.75 7.17 -30.08
CA ASP A 118 -22.08 6.31 -31.05
C ASP A 118 -20.98 5.42 -30.44
N PHE A 119 -20.96 5.28 -29.10
CA PHE A 119 -19.95 4.48 -28.37
C PHE A 119 -19.75 3.05 -28.91
N PRO A 120 -20.79 2.29 -29.33
CA PRO A 120 -20.57 0.95 -29.88
C PRO A 120 -19.61 0.93 -31.08
N GLN A 121 -19.60 2.01 -31.88
CA GLN A 121 -18.75 2.17 -33.05
C GLN A 121 -17.44 2.89 -32.71
N THR A 122 -17.49 3.96 -31.92
CA THR A 122 -16.34 4.85 -31.68
C THR A 122 -15.54 4.51 -30.42
N GLY A 123 -16.21 4.00 -29.38
CA GLY A 123 -15.65 3.83 -28.04
C GLY A 123 -15.34 5.14 -27.30
N GLN A 124 -15.86 6.28 -27.78
CA GLN A 124 -15.53 7.61 -27.28
C GLN A 124 -16.39 8.05 -26.09
N TRP A 125 -15.87 9.00 -25.32
CA TRP A 125 -16.48 9.50 -24.10
C TRP A 125 -16.69 11.01 -24.16
N ASP A 126 -17.84 11.45 -23.67
CA ASP A 126 -18.09 12.85 -23.30
C ASP A 126 -17.63 13.06 -21.86
N VAL A 127 -16.70 14.00 -21.66
CA VAL A 127 -16.14 14.35 -20.35
C VAL A 127 -16.48 15.79 -20.03
N VAL A 128 -17.28 16.00 -18.99
CA VAL A 128 -17.63 17.33 -18.50
C VAL A 128 -16.70 17.72 -17.37
N THR A 129 -16.11 18.91 -17.48
CA THR A 129 -15.19 19.48 -16.49
C THR A 129 -15.71 20.80 -15.99
N ILE A 130 -15.45 21.13 -14.73
CA ILE A 130 -15.72 22.45 -14.14
C ILE A 130 -14.42 23.02 -13.58
N ASN A 131 -14.08 24.26 -13.92
CA ASN A 131 -12.91 24.93 -13.35
C ASN A 131 -13.24 25.61 -12.01
N LYS A 132 -12.24 26.21 -11.36
CA LYS A 132 -12.41 27.00 -10.12
C LYS A 132 -13.41 28.15 -10.23
N ASP A 133 -13.58 28.70 -11.43
CA ASP A 133 -14.44 29.86 -11.70
C ASP A 133 -15.89 29.44 -11.99
N GLY A 134 -16.17 28.12 -11.94
CA GLY A 134 -17.50 27.56 -12.19
C GLY A 134 -17.84 27.35 -13.67
N GLU A 135 -16.88 27.58 -14.57
CA GLU A 135 -17.08 27.39 -16.01
C GLU A 135 -17.04 25.89 -16.35
N GLU A 136 -18.13 25.41 -16.95
CA GLU A 136 -18.21 24.04 -17.45
C GLU A 136 -17.70 23.95 -18.89
N LYS A 137 -16.94 22.89 -19.19
CA LYS A 137 -16.43 22.57 -20.53
C LYS A 137 -16.64 21.10 -20.83
N GLU A 138 -17.16 20.83 -22.02
CA GLU A 138 -17.33 19.49 -22.57
C GLU A 138 -16.14 19.13 -23.47
N HIS A 139 -15.67 17.90 -23.35
CA HIS A 139 -14.54 17.37 -24.11
C HIS A 139 -14.86 15.97 -24.62
N ILE A 140 -14.39 15.68 -25.84
CA ILE A 140 -14.47 14.33 -26.41
C ILE A 140 -13.10 13.66 -26.31
N PHE A 141 -13.09 12.44 -25.77
CA PHE A 141 -11.89 11.61 -25.64
C PHE A 141 -12.10 10.20 -26.19
N ASP A 142 -11.03 9.61 -26.71
CA ASP A 142 -11.04 8.24 -27.24
C ASP A 142 -10.96 7.19 -26.14
N ALA A 143 -10.37 7.54 -25.00
CA ALA A 143 -10.31 6.68 -23.82
C ALA A 143 -10.20 7.49 -22.52
N VAL A 144 -10.52 6.85 -21.39
CA VAL A 144 -10.50 7.46 -20.06
C VAL A 144 -9.74 6.58 -19.07
N MET A 145 -8.83 7.20 -18.32
CA MET A 145 -8.07 6.59 -17.22
C MET A 145 -8.46 7.27 -15.90
N VAL A 146 -9.15 6.53 -15.04
CA VAL A 146 -9.68 7.03 -13.77
C VAL A 146 -8.64 6.84 -12.66
N CYS A 147 -8.10 7.95 -12.16
CA CYS A 147 -6.99 7.98 -11.20
C CYS A 147 -7.33 8.73 -9.89
N SER A 148 -8.63 8.89 -9.58
CA SER A 148 -9.12 9.67 -8.43
C SER A 148 -8.89 9.01 -7.06
N GLY A 149 -8.39 7.77 -7.03
CA GLY A 149 -8.20 7.01 -5.79
C GLY A 149 -9.52 6.62 -5.10
N HIS A 150 -9.42 6.06 -3.89
CA HIS A 150 -10.57 5.50 -3.16
C HIS A 150 -10.57 5.76 -1.65
N TYR A 151 -9.73 6.69 -1.18
CA TYR A 151 -9.64 7.09 0.24
C TYR A 151 -10.18 8.52 0.45
N THR A 152 -11.34 8.81 -0.11
CA THR A 152 -11.97 10.15 -0.09
C THR A 152 -13.14 10.24 0.87
N HIS A 153 -14.09 9.29 0.81
CA HIS A 153 -15.28 9.34 1.67
C HIS A 153 -15.07 8.56 2.98
N PRO A 154 -15.01 9.22 4.14
CA PRO A 154 -14.83 8.55 5.42
C PRO A 154 -16.05 7.68 5.77
N PHE A 155 -15.81 6.49 6.33
CA PHE A 155 -16.87 5.67 6.92
C PHE A 155 -16.91 5.94 8.42
N LEU A 156 -17.90 6.68 8.89
CA LEU A 156 -18.03 7.09 10.30
C LEU A 156 -19.28 6.46 10.94
N PRO A 157 -19.17 5.27 11.57
CA PRO A 157 -20.32 4.53 12.11
C PRO A 157 -20.71 4.98 13.53
N VAL A 158 -20.76 6.29 13.80
CA VAL A 158 -21.03 6.79 15.17
C VAL A 158 -22.44 6.40 15.64
N SER A 159 -23.40 6.41 14.73
CA SER A 159 -24.79 6.01 14.98
C SER A 159 -24.97 4.55 15.39
N ASP A 160 -23.98 3.70 15.14
CA ASP A 160 -24.03 2.27 15.50
C ASP A 160 -23.83 2.07 17.02
N PHE A 161 -23.44 3.11 17.75
CA PHE A 161 -23.15 3.06 19.18
C PHE A 161 -24.20 3.85 19.98
N PRO A 162 -24.97 3.19 20.85
CA PRO A 162 -25.95 3.86 21.71
C PRO A 162 -25.32 4.96 22.58
N GLY A 163 -26.08 6.03 22.82
CA GLY A 163 -25.69 7.15 23.69
C GLY A 163 -24.77 8.18 23.06
N HIS A 164 -24.36 7.99 21.79
CA HIS A 164 -23.45 8.91 21.09
C HIS A 164 -24.02 10.33 20.98
N GLU A 165 -25.34 10.52 20.96
CA GLU A 165 -25.98 11.83 20.89
C GLU A 165 -25.75 12.65 22.16
N THR A 166 -25.57 11.96 23.30
CA THR A 166 -25.31 12.58 24.60
C THR A 166 -23.83 12.63 24.96
N PHE A 167 -22.95 12.16 24.07
CA PHE A 167 -21.52 12.15 24.32
C PHE A 167 -20.97 13.58 24.33
N SER A 168 -20.38 13.98 25.45
CA SER A 168 -19.85 15.34 25.64
C SER A 168 -18.50 15.59 24.96
N GLY A 169 -17.77 14.52 24.61
CA GLY A 169 -16.51 14.61 23.88
C GLY A 169 -16.71 14.71 22.37
N ARG A 170 -15.61 14.90 21.63
CA ARG A 170 -15.67 15.00 20.16
C ARG A 170 -15.53 13.63 19.50
N CYS A 171 -16.46 13.26 18.63
CA CYS A 171 -16.33 12.11 17.73
C CYS A 171 -15.95 12.59 16.33
N PHE A 172 -14.91 12.03 15.72
CA PHE A 172 -14.50 12.38 14.36
C PHE A 172 -13.76 11.25 13.65
N HIS A 173 -13.68 11.29 12.32
CA HIS A 173 -12.96 10.28 11.55
C HIS A 173 -11.46 10.60 11.43
N SER A 174 -10.63 9.58 11.23
CA SER A 174 -9.18 9.73 10.93
C SER A 174 -8.85 10.65 9.74
N TRP A 175 -9.83 10.94 8.88
CA TRP A 175 -9.72 11.89 7.77
C TRP A 175 -9.57 13.34 8.25
N GLU A 176 -10.18 13.68 9.39
CA GLU A 176 -10.10 15.02 10.00
C GLU A 176 -8.84 15.21 10.84
N TYR A 177 -8.14 14.13 11.20
CA TYR A 177 -6.96 14.18 12.06
C TYR A 177 -5.73 14.73 11.29
N LYS A 178 -5.04 15.72 11.89
CA LYS A 178 -3.85 16.36 11.32
C LYS A 178 -2.62 16.25 12.20
N ASP A 179 -2.82 16.44 13.49
CA ASP A 179 -1.78 16.49 14.51
C ASP A 179 -2.41 16.13 15.89
N PRO A 180 -1.57 15.86 16.90
CA PRO A 180 -2.05 15.46 18.22
C PRO A 180 -2.41 16.65 19.13
N ASP A 181 -2.34 17.91 18.66
CA ASP A 181 -2.43 19.09 19.54
C ASP A 181 -3.78 19.16 20.27
N SER A 182 -4.86 18.82 19.57
CA SER A 182 -6.21 18.76 20.16
C SER A 182 -6.37 17.71 21.25
N CYS A 183 -5.44 16.76 21.35
CA CYS A 183 -5.45 15.60 22.24
C CYS A 183 -4.50 15.73 23.44
N LYS A 184 -3.69 16.81 23.49
CA LYS A 184 -2.69 17.01 24.54
C LYS A 184 -3.31 17.05 25.94
N GLY A 185 -2.77 16.27 26.87
CA GLY A 185 -3.23 16.20 28.27
C GLY A 185 -4.64 15.62 28.45
N LYS A 186 -5.23 15.02 27.41
CA LYS A 186 -6.60 14.47 27.45
C LYS A 186 -6.59 12.94 27.46
N ARG A 187 -7.74 12.35 27.81
CA ARG A 187 -8.01 10.92 27.61
C ARG A 187 -8.71 10.74 26.27
N VAL A 188 -8.16 9.86 25.43
CA VAL A 188 -8.57 9.74 24.03
C VAL A 188 -8.75 8.28 23.65
N LEU A 189 -9.84 7.97 22.95
CA LEU A 189 -10.10 6.64 22.38
C LEU A 189 -9.88 6.67 20.86
N VAL A 190 -9.10 5.72 20.35
CA VAL A 190 -8.99 5.44 18.92
C VAL A 190 -9.70 4.14 18.62
N VAL A 191 -10.60 4.12 17.64
CA VAL A 191 -11.41 2.95 17.27
C VAL A 191 -10.98 2.43 15.90
N GLY A 192 -10.55 1.16 15.83
CA GLY A 192 -10.24 0.48 14.57
C GLY A 192 -8.73 0.30 14.33
N ILE A 193 -8.30 -0.96 14.22
CA ILE A 193 -6.87 -1.35 14.16
C ILE A 193 -6.29 -1.39 12.73
N GLY A 194 -6.64 -0.40 11.90
CA GLY A 194 -5.98 -0.19 10.60
C GLY A 194 -4.64 0.55 10.76
N ASN A 195 -3.84 0.65 9.69
CA ASN A 195 -2.55 1.36 9.74
C ASN A 195 -2.70 2.80 10.29
N SER A 196 -3.69 3.56 9.79
CA SER A 196 -3.99 4.89 10.33
C SER A 196 -4.34 4.87 11.81
N GLY A 197 -5.09 3.87 12.28
CA GLY A 197 -5.42 3.74 13.71
C GLY A 197 -4.20 3.48 14.57
N GLY A 198 -3.28 2.62 14.12
CA GLY A 198 -2.02 2.37 14.84
C GLY A 198 -1.14 3.62 14.91
N ASP A 199 -0.96 4.30 13.78
CA ASP A 199 -0.12 5.50 13.70
C ASP A 199 -0.70 6.64 14.54
N ILE A 200 -2.01 6.92 14.40
CA ILE A 200 -2.70 7.97 15.17
C ILE A 200 -2.69 7.64 16.67
N ALA A 201 -2.99 6.40 17.07
CA ALA A 201 -2.97 6.02 18.48
C ALA A 201 -1.56 6.16 19.09
N VAL A 202 -0.52 5.75 18.36
CA VAL A 202 0.87 5.94 18.78
C VAL A 202 1.23 7.41 18.91
N GLU A 203 0.88 8.23 17.94
CA GLU A 203 1.19 9.67 17.96
C GLU A 203 0.47 10.37 19.12
N ILE A 204 -0.83 10.14 19.29
CA ILE A 204 -1.61 10.72 20.40
C ILE A 204 -1.05 10.28 21.75
N SER A 205 -0.63 9.01 21.90
CA SER A 205 -0.07 8.49 23.16
C SER A 205 1.21 9.18 23.65
N ARG A 206 1.85 9.98 22.79
CA ARG A 206 3.02 10.80 23.16
C ARG A 206 2.63 12.06 23.93
N PHE A 207 1.42 12.56 23.72
CA PHE A 207 0.98 13.88 24.20
C PHE A 207 -0.28 13.84 25.07
N ALA A 208 -1.13 12.83 24.90
CA ALA A 208 -2.31 12.58 25.71
C ALA A 208 -1.93 12.16 27.14
N ASP A 209 -2.84 12.40 28.09
CA ASP A 209 -2.74 11.81 29.43
C ASP A 209 -2.83 10.29 29.33
N LYS A 210 -3.83 9.81 28.58
CA LYS A 210 -4.06 8.40 28.32
C LYS A 210 -4.66 8.17 26.93
N THR A 211 -4.16 7.14 26.23
CA THR A 211 -4.74 6.71 24.95
C THR A 211 -5.27 5.29 25.06
N PHE A 212 -6.51 5.08 24.65
CA PHE A 212 -7.15 3.79 24.52
C PHE A 212 -7.24 3.42 23.05
N PHE A 213 -6.96 2.16 22.71
CA PHE A 213 -7.01 1.68 21.34
C PHE A 213 -7.93 0.46 21.24
N SER A 214 -9.11 0.68 20.66
CA SER A 214 -10.18 -0.31 20.58
C SER A 214 -10.09 -1.14 19.30
N THR A 215 -10.21 -2.46 19.45
CA THR A 215 -10.24 -3.41 18.35
C THR A 215 -11.20 -4.56 18.63
N ARG A 216 -11.89 -5.02 17.58
CA ARG A 216 -12.81 -6.18 17.67
C ARG A 216 -12.12 -7.53 17.56
N GLN A 217 -11.02 -7.60 16.81
CA GLN A 217 -10.39 -8.89 16.47
C GLN A 217 -8.88 -8.93 16.70
N GLY A 218 -8.26 -7.84 17.14
CA GLY A 218 -6.80 -7.71 17.14
C GLY A 218 -6.21 -7.68 15.72
N THR A 219 -4.89 -7.59 15.63
CA THR A 219 -4.13 -7.72 14.38
C THR A 219 -2.69 -8.10 14.65
N TRP A 220 -2.04 -8.71 13.67
CA TRP A 220 -0.60 -8.88 13.69
C TRP A 220 0.08 -7.54 13.42
N VAL A 221 1.00 -7.14 14.29
CA VAL A 221 1.75 -5.88 14.19
C VAL A 221 3.17 -6.21 13.76
N ILE A 222 3.61 -5.65 12.64
CA ILE A 222 4.96 -5.82 12.11
C ILE A 222 5.67 -4.47 12.04
N GLY A 223 6.98 -4.45 12.28
CA GLY A 223 7.81 -3.27 12.04
C GLY A 223 8.21 -3.14 10.56
N ARG A 224 8.57 -1.93 10.16
CA ARG A 224 9.24 -1.63 8.87
C ARG A 224 10.64 -2.25 8.81
N MET A 225 11.28 -2.37 9.98
CA MET A 225 12.64 -2.85 10.15
C MET A 225 12.70 -4.34 10.51
N SER A 226 13.46 -5.10 9.72
CA SER A 226 13.79 -6.50 10.00
C SER A 226 14.74 -6.65 11.20
N SER A 227 15.04 -7.89 11.60
CA SER A 227 15.98 -8.17 12.69
C SER A 227 17.41 -7.67 12.44
N SER A 228 17.82 -7.47 11.18
CA SER A 228 19.14 -6.95 10.80
C SER A 228 19.17 -5.44 10.61
N GLY A 229 18.07 -4.72 10.87
CA GLY A 229 18.00 -3.27 10.66
C GLY A 229 17.62 -2.86 9.23
N LEU A 230 17.56 -3.80 8.29
CA LEU A 230 17.22 -3.54 6.88
C LEU A 230 15.70 -3.53 6.65
N PRO A 231 15.21 -2.87 5.57
CA PRO A 231 13.79 -2.84 5.23
C PRO A 231 13.19 -4.24 5.09
N LEU A 232 12.12 -4.53 5.85
CA LEU A 232 11.50 -5.85 5.89
C LEU A 232 10.88 -6.26 4.55
N ASP A 233 10.29 -5.31 3.82
CA ASP A 233 9.66 -5.56 2.53
C ASP A 233 10.66 -6.02 1.46
N MET A 234 11.88 -5.46 1.44
CA MET A 234 12.95 -5.90 0.54
C MET A 234 13.42 -7.33 0.83
N ILE A 235 13.38 -7.77 2.09
CA ILE A 235 13.76 -9.12 2.49
C ILE A 235 12.62 -10.12 2.28
N ALA A 236 11.39 -9.69 2.56
CA ALA A 236 10.21 -10.57 2.52
C ALA A 236 9.65 -10.73 1.11
N ILE A 237 9.60 -9.66 0.30
CA ILE A 237 8.98 -9.63 -1.02
C ILE A 237 10.03 -9.97 -2.10
N THR A 238 10.41 -11.25 -2.16
CA THR A 238 11.34 -11.80 -3.16
C THR A 238 10.64 -12.85 -4.02
N ARG A 239 11.19 -13.13 -5.21
CA ARG A 239 10.64 -14.17 -6.09
C ARG A 239 10.78 -15.55 -5.45
N LEU A 240 11.92 -15.85 -4.83
CA LEU A 240 12.12 -17.09 -4.06
C LEU A 240 11.05 -17.25 -2.98
N ASN A 241 10.82 -16.23 -2.13
CA ASN A 241 9.82 -16.32 -1.06
C ASN A 241 8.41 -16.51 -1.63
N SER A 242 8.07 -15.86 -2.74
CA SER A 242 6.78 -16.07 -3.40
C SER A 242 6.60 -17.49 -3.91
N ILE A 243 7.66 -18.15 -4.38
CA ILE A 243 7.62 -19.56 -4.80
C ILE A 243 7.51 -20.47 -3.57
N LEU A 244 8.31 -20.22 -2.52
CA LEU A 244 8.24 -20.99 -1.28
C LEU A 244 6.84 -20.89 -0.64
N MET A 245 6.22 -19.72 -0.66
CA MET A 245 4.83 -19.54 -0.20
C MET A 245 3.80 -20.33 -1.01
N PHE A 246 4.08 -20.59 -2.29
CA PHE A 246 3.22 -21.41 -3.14
C PHE A 246 3.45 -22.91 -2.92
N LEU A 247 4.69 -23.33 -2.68
CA LEU A 247 5.07 -24.74 -2.53
C LEU A 247 4.85 -25.28 -1.11
N LEU A 248 5.08 -24.46 -0.07
CA LEU A 248 5.01 -24.88 1.32
C LEU A 248 3.57 -24.86 1.85
N PRO A 249 3.21 -25.78 2.77
CA PRO A 249 1.92 -25.73 3.44
C PRO A 249 1.71 -24.41 4.17
N LYS A 250 0.55 -23.78 3.97
CA LYS A 250 0.21 -22.47 4.58
C LYS A 250 0.31 -22.48 6.11
N THR A 251 0.05 -23.62 6.75
CA THR A 251 0.19 -23.81 8.20
C THR A 251 1.63 -23.66 8.66
N LEU A 252 2.57 -24.27 7.93
CA LEU A 252 4.00 -24.18 8.22
C LEU A 252 4.52 -22.74 8.04
N VAL A 253 4.14 -22.08 6.93
CA VAL A 253 4.55 -20.69 6.65
C VAL A 253 4.03 -19.74 7.72
N ASN A 254 2.77 -19.89 8.15
CA ASN A 254 2.24 -19.09 9.26
C ASN A 254 2.96 -19.40 10.56
N TRP A 255 3.20 -20.67 10.88
CA TRP A 255 3.87 -21.06 12.12
C TRP A 255 5.27 -20.46 12.24
N THR A 256 6.08 -20.54 11.18
CA THR A 256 7.44 -19.96 11.18
C THR A 256 7.40 -18.43 11.32
N ALA A 257 6.55 -17.77 10.54
CA ALA A 257 6.46 -16.30 10.54
C ALA A 257 5.85 -15.75 11.84
N GLU A 258 4.82 -16.39 12.38
CA GLU A 258 4.21 -16.04 13.67
C GLU A 258 5.21 -16.25 14.82
N ARG A 259 6.02 -17.32 14.79
CA ARG A 259 7.07 -17.55 15.80
C ARG A 259 8.16 -16.49 15.73
N ALA A 260 8.65 -16.17 14.53
CA ALA A 260 9.65 -15.12 14.34
C ALA A 260 9.14 -13.76 14.83
N LEU A 261 7.85 -13.46 14.57
CA LEU A 261 7.23 -12.21 15.01
C LEU A 261 7.04 -12.15 16.52
N ASN A 262 6.52 -13.22 17.13
CA ASN A 262 6.32 -13.29 18.59
C ASN A 262 7.62 -13.33 19.39
N HIS A 263 8.74 -13.73 18.77
CA HIS A 263 10.06 -13.63 19.39
C HIS A 263 10.45 -12.17 19.71
N ARG A 264 9.95 -11.19 18.94
CA ARG A 264 10.21 -9.77 19.20
C ARG A 264 9.33 -9.20 20.31
N TYR A 265 8.04 -9.56 20.29
CA TYR A 265 7.07 -9.30 21.36
C TYR A 265 5.87 -10.24 21.21
N ASP A 266 5.43 -10.85 22.32
CA ASP A 266 4.29 -11.78 22.32
C ASP A 266 2.97 -11.01 22.09
N HIS A 267 2.34 -11.22 20.94
CA HIS A 267 1.10 -10.56 20.58
C HIS A 267 -0.05 -10.92 21.53
N THR A 268 0.00 -12.06 22.20
CA THR A 268 -0.99 -12.47 23.22
C THR A 268 -0.86 -11.58 24.45
N LEU A 269 0.37 -11.43 24.96
CA LEU A 269 0.67 -10.60 26.13
C LEU A 269 0.31 -9.12 25.90
N TYR A 270 0.50 -8.64 24.67
CA TYR A 270 0.20 -7.25 24.29
C TYR A 270 -1.27 -7.04 23.89
N ALA A 271 -2.14 -8.05 24.01
CA ALA A 271 -3.55 -8.02 23.60
C ALA A 271 -3.78 -7.64 22.12
N LEU A 272 -2.82 -8.01 21.25
CA LEU A 272 -2.85 -7.76 19.81
C LEU A 272 -3.26 -9.01 19.01
N LYS A 273 -3.01 -10.21 19.54
CA LYS A 273 -3.14 -11.47 18.81
C LYS A 273 -4.54 -11.67 18.24
N PRO A 274 -4.69 -11.81 16.92
CA PRO A 274 -5.99 -12.03 16.33
C PRO A 274 -6.37 -13.52 16.24
N LYS A 275 -7.66 -13.77 15.92
CA LYS A 275 -8.16 -15.12 15.61
C LYS A 275 -7.68 -15.69 14.27
N HIS A 276 -7.24 -14.83 13.34
CA HIS A 276 -6.79 -15.22 12.00
C HIS A 276 -5.25 -15.36 11.95
N ARG A 277 -4.72 -16.11 10.98
CA ARG A 277 -3.27 -16.31 10.83
C ARG A 277 -2.62 -15.13 10.12
N LEU A 278 -1.31 -14.95 10.33
CA LEU A 278 -0.54 -13.80 9.80
C LEU A 278 -0.72 -13.60 8.29
N MET A 279 -0.68 -14.68 7.53
CA MET A 279 -0.76 -14.62 6.07
C MET A 279 -2.19 -14.45 5.55
N ASP A 280 -3.22 -14.58 6.39
CA ASP A 280 -4.61 -14.45 5.96
C ASP A 280 -4.98 -13.00 5.66
N LYS A 281 -4.72 -12.09 6.59
CA LYS A 281 -5.06 -10.66 6.43
C LYS A 281 -3.81 -9.80 6.30
N ARG A 282 -4.00 -8.52 6.01
CA ARG A 282 -2.92 -7.53 6.03
C ARG A 282 -2.57 -7.21 7.49
N PRO A 283 -1.29 -7.33 7.89
CA PRO A 283 -0.85 -6.90 9.21
C PRO A 283 -0.85 -5.36 9.29
N LEU A 284 -0.82 -4.85 10.52
CA LEU A 284 -0.56 -3.45 10.81
C LEU A 284 0.95 -3.20 10.78
N ILE A 285 1.39 -2.17 10.06
CA ILE A 285 2.80 -1.79 9.99
C ILE A 285 3.03 -0.63 10.95
N ASN A 286 3.72 -0.87 12.06
CA ASN A 286 4.03 0.16 13.04
C ASN A 286 5.24 -0.25 13.90
N ASP A 287 6.24 0.63 13.99
CA ASP A 287 7.49 0.36 14.71
C ASP A 287 7.41 0.64 16.22
N ASP A 288 6.46 1.47 16.65
CA ASP A 288 6.41 2.07 17.98
C ASP A 288 5.29 1.51 18.88
N LEU A 289 4.24 0.93 18.29
CA LEU A 289 3.01 0.52 18.98
C LEU A 289 3.29 -0.42 20.17
N PRO A 290 4.09 -1.49 20.03
CA PRO A 290 4.45 -2.33 21.18
C PRO A 290 5.14 -1.52 22.29
N GLY A 291 6.07 -0.62 21.94
CA GLY A 291 6.75 0.22 22.93
C GLY A 291 5.79 1.14 23.69
N ARG A 292 4.76 1.68 23.03
CA ARG A 292 3.73 2.52 23.68
C ARG A 292 2.82 1.74 24.61
N ILE A 293 2.52 0.49 24.28
CA ILE A 293 1.80 -0.45 25.15
C ILE A 293 2.65 -0.78 26.38
N LEU A 294 3.93 -1.09 26.19
CA LEU A 294 4.84 -1.50 27.25
C LEU A 294 5.00 -0.43 28.35
N ILE A 295 5.07 0.85 27.97
CA ILE A 295 5.15 1.96 28.94
C ILE A 295 3.77 2.37 29.51
N GLY A 296 2.71 1.68 29.13
CA GLY A 296 1.35 1.94 29.59
C GLY A 296 0.73 3.24 29.08
N LYS A 297 1.33 3.95 28.11
CA LYS A 297 0.76 5.17 27.52
C LYS A 297 -0.38 4.88 26.55
N LEU A 298 -0.37 3.70 25.93
CA LEU A 298 -1.42 3.19 25.09
C LEU A 298 -1.99 1.89 25.69
N VAL A 299 -3.31 1.81 25.86
CA VAL A 299 -3.97 0.64 26.43
C VAL A 299 -4.93 0.04 25.41
N MET A 300 -4.75 -1.24 25.10
CA MET A 300 -5.65 -1.98 24.22
C MET A 300 -7.00 -2.21 24.92
N LYS A 301 -8.09 -2.04 24.16
CA LYS A 301 -9.47 -2.26 24.63
C LYS A 301 -10.25 -3.13 23.63
N PRO A 302 -11.27 -3.89 24.08
CA PRO A 302 -12.18 -4.57 23.17
C PRO A 302 -13.07 -3.56 22.43
N SER A 303 -14.06 -4.03 21.67
CA SER A 303 -14.93 -3.14 20.89
C SER A 303 -15.67 -2.16 21.80
N LEU A 304 -15.78 -0.91 21.35
CA LEU A 304 -16.71 0.06 21.94
C LEU A 304 -18.13 -0.50 21.88
N ARG A 305 -18.87 -0.41 22.98
CA ARG A 305 -20.26 -0.86 23.08
C ARG A 305 -21.23 0.32 23.06
N GLU A 306 -21.02 1.29 23.94
CA GLU A 306 -21.92 2.44 24.10
C GLU A 306 -21.20 3.64 24.74
N PHE A 307 -21.81 4.81 24.60
CA PHE A 307 -21.41 6.06 25.24
C PHE A 307 -22.31 6.37 26.44
N LYS A 308 -21.75 6.96 27.50
CA LYS A 308 -22.47 7.43 28.69
C LYS A 308 -21.92 8.77 29.16
N GLY A 309 -22.51 9.88 28.71
CA GLY A 309 -22.07 11.23 29.09
C GLY A 309 -20.64 11.53 28.60
N SER A 310 -19.64 11.53 29.47
CA SER A 310 -18.22 11.64 29.09
C SER A 310 -17.48 10.29 29.07
N ALA A 311 -18.16 9.21 29.44
CA ALA A 311 -17.58 7.88 29.53
C ALA A 311 -17.88 7.01 28.30
N VAL A 312 -17.03 6.02 28.08
CA VAL A 312 -17.20 4.97 27.07
C VAL A 312 -17.22 3.61 27.74
N VAL A 313 -18.12 2.74 27.31
CA VAL A 313 -18.26 1.36 27.81
C VAL A 313 -17.83 0.40 26.72
N PHE A 314 -17.01 -0.60 27.08
CA PHE A 314 -16.53 -1.62 26.16
C PHE A 314 -17.29 -2.95 26.31
N GLU A 315 -17.14 -3.84 25.33
CA GLU A 315 -17.80 -5.17 25.32
C GLU A 315 -17.45 -6.05 26.52
N ASP A 316 -16.30 -5.86 27.15
CA ASP A 316 -15.88 -6.59 28.37
C ASP A 316 -16.48 -6.00 29.66
N GLY A 317 -17.31 -4.95 29.56
CA GLY A 317 -17.90 -4.25 30.68
C GLY A 317 -17.00 -3.21 31.32
N THR A 318 -15.74 -3.06 30.87
CA THR A 318 -14.87 -1.98 31.37
C THR A 318 -15.39 -0.61 30.93
N VAL A 319 -15.22 0.38 31.80
CA VAL A 319 -15.66 1.76 31.58
C VAL A 319 -14.46 2.67 31.69
N GLU A 320 -14.33 3.59 30.74
CA GLU A 320 -13.33 4.66 30.80
C GLU A 320 -14.03 5.99 30.81
N GLU A 321 -13.83 6.76 31.87
CA GLU A 321 -14.47 8.06 32.08
C GLU A 321 -13.64 9.20 31.48
N ASN A 322 -14.28 10.37 31.35
CA ASN A 322 -13.64 11.63 30.96
C ASN A 322 -12.91 11.55 29.60
N ILE A 323 -13.51 10.84 28.63
CA ILE A 323 -12.98 10.75 27.27
C ILE A 323 -13.31 12.04 26.53
N ALA A 324 -12.27 12.79 26.18
CA ALA A 324 -12.42 14.07 25.50
C ALA A 324 -12.64 13.91 23.99
N ALA A 325 -12.14 12.83 23.40
CA ALA A 325 -12.26 12.57 21.97
C ALA A 325 -12.29 11.07 21.65
N VAL A 326 -13.09 10.71 20.63
CA VAL A 326 -13.10 9.41 19.99
C VAL A 326 -12.79 9.55 18.50
N ILE A 327 -11.66 8.97 18.07
CA ILE A 327 -11.21 9.00 16.68
C ILE A 327 -11.53 7.67 16.00
N PHE A 328 -12.39 7.71 15.00
CA PHE A 328 -12.77 6.55 14.20
C PHE A 328 -11.78 6.35 13.05
N CYS A 329 -11.01 5.27 13.13
CA CYS A 329 -10.10 4.79 12.10
C CYS A 329 -10.74 3.61 11.34
N THR A 330 -12.00 3.80 10.95
CA THR A 330 -12.92 2.77 10.43
C THR A 330 -12.89 2.62 8.92
N GLY A 331 -12.04 3.39 8.23
CA GLY A 331 -11.75 3.26 6.82
C GLY A 331 -12.60 4.15 5.94
N TYR A 332 -12.61 3.86 4.64
CA TYR A 332 -13.19 4.72 3.62
C TYR A 332 -14.11 3.94 2.70
N ILE A 333 -15.08 4.66 2.13
CA ILE A 333 -15.95 4.18 1.05
C ILE A 333 -15.39 4.74 -0.26
N ALA A 334 -15.20 3.82 -1.20
CA ALA A 334 -14.79 4.16 -2.55
C ALA A 334 -16.03 4.52 -3.37
N ASN A 335 -15.98 5.65 -4.07
CA ASN A 335 -17.04 6.10 -4.96
C ASN A 335 -16.43 6.83 -6.17
N PHE A 336 -17.11 6.77 -7.31
CA PHE A 336 -16.78 7.50 -8.53
C PHE A 336 -18.03 8.25 -9.00
N PRO A 337 -18.39 9.38 -8.38
CA PRO A 337 -19.67 10.06 -8.64
C PRO A 337 -19.80 10.58 -10.08
N PHE A 338 -18.66 10.80 -10.76
CA PHE A 338 -18.61 11.21 -12.17
C PHE A 338 -18.78 10.03 -13.16
N LEU A 339 -18.81 8.77 -12.69
CA LEU A 339 -19.04 7.60 -13.53
C LEU A 339 -20.44 7.03 -13.34
N PRO A 340 -21.09 6.54 -14.41
CA PRO A 340 -22.32 5.77 -14.29
C PRO A 340 -22.12 4.55 -13.37
N PRO A 341 -22.95 4.35 -12.32
CA PRO A 341 -22.78 3.27 -11.35
C PRO A 341 -22.72 1.87 -11.98
N VAL A 342 -23.40 1.66 -13.10
CA VAL A 342 -23.43 0.39 -13.86
C VAL A 342 -22.07 -0.05 -14.40
N LEU A 343 -21.12 0.87 -14.54
CA LEU A 343 -19.79 0.55 -15.07
C LEU A 343 -18.89 -0.11 -14.02
N CYS A 344 -19.05 0.26 -12.75
CA CYS A 344 -18.14 -0.17 -11.70
C CYS A 344 -18.84 -1.01 -10.63
N GLY A 345 -20.14 -0.83 -10.40
CA GLY A 345 -20.90 -1.44 -9.32
C GLY A 345 -21.28 -2.90 -9.55
N GLY A 346 -21.17 -3.70 -8.48
CA GLY A 346 -21.70 -5.05 -8.36
C GLY A 346 -22.95 -5.11 -7.47
N PRO A 347 -23.67 -6.25 -7.48
CA PRO A 347 -24.97 -6.39 -6.81
C PRO A 347 -24.90 -6.31 -5.27
N ARG A 348 -23.71 -6.43 -4.66
CA ARG A 348 -23.50 -6.32 -3.20
C ARG A 348 -22.76 -5.02 -2.83
N GLY A 349 -22.75 -4.04 -3.74
CA GLY A 349 -22.04 -2.77 -3.59
C GLY A 349 -20.51 -2.92 -3.61
N GLU A 350 -20.00 -4.04 -4.14
CA GLU A 350 -18.58 -4.21 -4.47
C GLU A 350 -18.26 -3.69 -5.87
N PHE A 351 -16.98 -3.51 -6.21
CA PHE A 351 -16.61 -3.22 -7.59
C PHE A 351 -16.50 -4.47 -8.46
N THR A 352 -17.07 -4.40 -9.66
CA THR A 352 -17.02 -5.46 -10.67
C THR A 352 -16.11 -5.03 -11.81
N LEU A 353 -14.79 -5.09 -11.57
CA LEU A 353 -13.77 -4.72 -12.55
C LEU A 353 -12.85 -5.91 -12.84
N TYR A 354 -12.67 -6.24 -14.12
CA TYR A 354 -11.74 -7.27 -14.54
C TYR A 354 -10.33 -6.86 -14.12
N LYS A 355 -9.75 -7.70 -13.26
CA LYS A 355 -8.45 -7.44 -12.65
C LYS A 355 -8.36 -6.08 -11.97
N ARG A 356 -9.47 -5.52 -11.45
CA ARG A 356 -9.54 -4.19 -10.82
C ARG A 356 -9.18 -3.02 -11.76
N VAL A 357 -9.22 -3.24 -13.07
CA VAL A 357 -8.88 -2.23 -14.09
C VAL A 357 -10.06 -1.95 -15.02
N PHE A 358 -10.60 -2.98 -15.67
CA PHE A 358 -11.56 -2.78 -16.77
C PHE A 358 -12.99 -3.15 -16.40
N PRO A 359 -13.99 -2.30 -16.68
CA PRO A 359 -15.40 -2.68 -16.61
C PRO A 359 -15.75 -3.79 -17.61
N PRO A 360 -16.24 -4.97 -17.17
CA PRO A 360 -16.61 -6.06 -18.07
C PRO A 360 -17.86 -5.77 -18.93
N SER A 361 -18.65 -4.77 -18.54
CA SER A 361 -19.88 -4.38 -19.24
C SER A 361 -19.64 -3.56 -20.50
N LEU A 362 -18.44 -3.01 -20.69
CA LEU A 362 -18.11 -2.19 -21.85
C LEU A 362 -17.92 -3.02 -23.11
N GLN A 363 -18.54 -2.56 -24.20
CA GLN A 363 -18.36 -3.13 -25.54
C GLN A 363 -16.97 -2.79 -26.10
N GLN A 364 -16.56 -1.52 -25.99
CA GLN A 364 -15.24 -1.04 -26.33
C GLN A 364 -14.42 -0.85 -25.05
N PRO A 365 -13.23 -1.49 -24.90
CA PRO A 365 -12.45 -1.45 -23.67
C PRO A 365 -11.63 -0.15 -23.54
N THR A 366 -12.28 1.00 -23.65
CA THR A 366 -11.66 2.35 -23.67
C THR A 366 -11.77 3.09 -22.33
N LEU A 367 -12.11 2.41 -21.25
CA LEU A 367 -12.06 2.95 -19.89
C LEU A 367 -11.30 2.02 -18.95
N ALA A 368 -10.40 2.58 -18.17
CA ALA A 368 -9.63 1.87 -17.15
C ALA A 368 -9.68 2.62 -15.81
N VAL A 369 -9.81 1.89 -14.72
CA VAL A 369 -9.70 2.41 -13.34
C VAL A 369 -8.37 1.98 -12.75
N LEU A 370 -7.61 2.94 -12.22
CA LEU A 370 -6.22 2.74 -11.80
C LEU A 370 -6.10 2.97 -10.30
N GLY A 371 -5.34 2.10 -9.61
CA GLY A 371 -5.10 2.22 -8.16
C GLY A 371 -6.20 1.67 -7.26
N LEU A 372 -7.28 1.10 -7.81
CA LEU A 372 -8.39 0.54 -7.04
C LEU A 372 -8.10 -0.89 -6.54
N PHE A 373 -7.11 -1.04 -5.67
CA PHE A 373 -6.76 -2.33 -5.07
C PHE A 373 -6.09 -2.15 -3.70
N GLN A 374 -5.91 -3.26 -3.00
CA GLN A 374 -5.21 -3.35 -1.73
C GLN A 374 -4.27 -4.55 -1.77
N THR A 375 -3.03 -4.38 -1.32
CA THR A 375 -2.00 -5.42 -1.36
C THR A 375 -1.08 -5.36 -0.15
N LYS A 376 -0.23 -6.38 0.03
CA LYS A 376 0.85 -6.48 1.03
C LYS A 376 2.19 -5.93 0.50
N GLY A 377 2.14 -5.05 -0.50
CA GLY A 377 3.31 -4.47 -1.16
C GLY A 377 3.06 -3.02 -1.61
N PRO A 378 4.02 -2.41 -2.31
CA PRO A 378 3.94 -1.02 -2.75
C PRO A 378 2.91 -0.81 -3.87
N ILE A 379 2.30 0.37 -3.89
CA ILE A 379 1.23 0.72 -4.85
C ILE A 379 1.76 1.21 -6.20
N MET A 380 2.85 2.00 -6.20
CA MET A 380 3.31 2.72 -7.41
C MET A 380 3.73 1.77 -8.55
N PRO A 381 4.49 0.67 -8.29
CA PRO A 381 4.82 -0.31 -9.33
C PRO A 381 3.58 -0.94 -9.97
N ILE A 382 2.55 -1.19 -9.17
CA ILE A 382 1.31 -1.81 -9.65
C ILE A 382 0.54 -0.84 -10.52
N VAL A 383 0.35 0.43 -10.10
CA VAL A 383 -0.40 1.40 -10.92
C VAL A 383 0.33 1.75 -12.20
N GLU A 384 1.66 1.80 -12.19
CA GLU A 384 2.45 1.94 -13.41
C GLU A 384 2.24 0.75 -14.36
N MET A 385 2.27 -0.48 -13.84
CA MET A 385 2.01 -1.68 -14.64
C MET A 385 0.55 -1.75 -15.13
N GLN A 386 -0.42 -1.32 -14.33
CA GLN A 386 -1.82 -1.17 -14.75
C GLN A 386 -1.93 -0.17 -15.91
N ALA A 387 -1.24 0.98 -15.84
CA ALA A 387 -1.21 1.97 -16.91
C ALA A 387 -0.58 1.39 -18.20
N ARG A 388 0.56 0.68 -18.08
CA ARG A 388 1.23 0.01 -19.22
C ARG A 388 0.32 -0.99 -19.90
N TRP A 389 -0.43 -1.75 -19.12
CA TRP A 389 -1.40 -2.70 -19.68
C TRP A 389 -2.61 -1.99 -20.30
N ALA A 390 -3.17 -0.99 -19.62
CA ALA A 390 -4.33 -0.22 -20.08
C ALA A 390 -4.11 0.45 -21.44
N VAL A 391 -2.99 1.14 -21.60
CA VAL A 391 -2.66 1.81 -22.88
C VAL A 391 -2.51 0.80 -24.02
N ARG A 392 -1.94 -0.38 -23.76
CA ARG A 392 -1.84 -1.44 -24.78
C ARG A 392 -3.20 -2.04 -25.14
N VAL A 393 -4.13 -2.12 -24.19
CA VAL A 393 -5.53 -2.50 -24.46
C VAL A 393 -6.21 -1.44 -25.32
N PHE A 394 -6.06 -0.16 -24.99
CA PHE A 394 -6.63 0.95 -25.77
C PHE A 394 -6.11 0.98 -27.21
N LYS A 395 -4.83 0.68 -27.41
CA LYS A 395 -4.21 0.56 -28.75
C LYS A 395 -4.57 -0.73 -29.49
N GLY A 396 -5.31 -1.65 -28.86
CA GLY A 396 -5.65 -2.97 -29.43
C GLY A 396 -4.49 -3.96 -29.50
N LEU A 397 -3.34 -3.64 -28.88
CA LEU A 397 -2.15 -4.50 -28.82
C LEU A 397 -2.30 -5.62 -27.79
N SER A 398 -3.17 -5.45 -26.80
CA SER A 398 -3.56 -6.47 -25.82
C SER A 398 -5.07 -6.66 -25.87
N ARG A 399 -5.56 -7.90 -25.90
CA ARG A 399 -7.00 -8.18 -25.98
C ARG A 399 -7.54 -8.68 -24.65
N LEU A 400 -8.66 -8.10 -24.21
CA LEU A 400 -9.39 -8.61 -23.05
C LEU A 400 -10.17 -9.87 -23.43
N PRO A 401 -10.37 -10.82 -22.49
CA PRO A 401 -11.21 -11.97 -22.74
C PRO A 401 -12.70 -11.56 -22.81
N LYS A 402 -13.56 -12.47 -23.29
CA LYS A 402 -15.02 -12.24 -23.35
C LYS A 402 -15.60 -11.91 -21.97
N LYS A 403 -16.71 -11.17 -21.95
CA LYS A 403 -17.42 -10.70 -20.73
C LYS A 403 -17.67 -11.82 -19.72
N GLU A 404 -18.16 -12.97 -20.16
CA GLU A 404 -18.48 -14.11 -19.29
C GLU A 404 -17.22 -14.65 -18.61
N LYS A 405 -16.10 -14.67 -19.34
CA LYS A 405 -14.81 -15.08 -18.78
C LYS A 405 -14.26 -14.05 -17.79
N MET A 406 -14.42 -12.76 -18.06
CA MET A 406 -14.04 -11.71 -17.12
C MET A 406 -14.84 -11.83 -15.81
N LEU A 407 -16.16 -11.98 -15.89
CA LEU A 407 -17.04 -12.12 -14.73
C LEU A 407 -16.73 -13.38 -13.91
N SER A 408 -16.51 -14.53 -14.56
CA SER A 408 -16.12 -15.75 -13.85
C SER A 408 -14.78 -15.63 -13.12
N ILE A 409 -13.80 -14.91 -13.69
CA ILE A 409 -12.51 -14.64 -13.04
C ILE A 409 -12.71 -13.72 -11.82
N ILE A 410 -13.50 -12.65 -11.96
CA ILE A 410 -13.82 -11.73 -10.85
C ILE A 410 -14.45 -12.50 -9.68
N GLU A 411 -15.44 -13.34 -9.98
CA GLU A 411 -16.12 -14.16 -8.98
C GLU A 411 -15.16 -15.13 -8.28
N ALA A 412 -14.34 -15.85 -9.04
CA ALA A 412 -13.38 -16.81 -8.50
C ALA A 412 -12.34 -16.14 -7.60
N GLU A 413 -11.83 -14.97 -7.99
CA GLU A 413 -10.90 -14.18 -7.20
C GLU A 413 -11.56 -13.63 -5.93
N ARG A 414 -12.79 -13.14 -6.02
CA ARG A 414 -13.54 -12.69 -4.84
C ARG A 414 -13.79 -13.83 -3.86
N LYS A 415 -14.27 -14.98 -4.33
CA LYS A 415 -14.50 -16.17 -3.50
C LYS A 415 -13.21 -16.65 -2.81
N ARG A 416 -12.07 -16.56 -3.51
CA ARG A 416 -10.76 -16.85 -2.91
C ARG A 416 -10.44 -15.87 -1.78
N ASN A 417 -10.60 -14.57 -2.03
CA ASN A 417 -10.29 -13.51 -1.08
C ASN A 417 -11.25 -13.50 0.12
N MET A 418 -12.51 -13.92 -0.06
CA MET A 418 -13.51 -14.01 1.01
C MET A 418 -13.12 -14.95 2.15
N LYS A 419 -12.25 -15.94 1.91
CA LYS A 419 -11.68 -16.80 2.95
C LYS A 419 -10.94 -15.99 4.02
N SER A 420 -10.34 -14.87 3.62
CA SER A 420 -9.58 -13.99 4.51
C SER A 420 -10.31 -12.68 4.81
N TYR A 421 -11.16 -12.21 3.90
CA TYR A 421 -11.88 -10.94 4.01
C TYR A 421 -13.38 -11.19 3.82
N PRO A 422 -14.14 -11.45 4.90
CA PRO A 422 -15.56 -11.83 4.79
C PRO A 422 -16.45 -10.77 4.11
N CYS A 423 -16.06 -9.49 4.15
CA CYS A 423 -16.78 -8.42 3.47
C CYS A 423 -16.52 -8.47 1.95
N PRO A 424 -17.56 -8.62 1.10
CA PRO A 424 -17.40 -8.69 -0.35
C PRO A 424 -16.70 -7.47 -0.95
N ARG A 425 -16.98 -6.26 -0.43
CA ARG A 425 -16.34 -5.01 -0.86
C ARG A 425 -14.84 -5.02 -0.61
N GLN A 426 -14.41 -5.48 0.55
CA GLN A 426 -12.99 -5.59 0.90
C GLN A 426 -12.30 -6.72 0.12
N ALA A 427 -12.96 -7.87 -0.03
CA ALA A 427 -12.45 -9.02 -0.78
C ALA A 427 -12.20 -8.68 -2.25
N ALA A 428 -13.07 -7.87 -2.86
CA ALA A 428 -12.93 -7.44 -4.24
C ALA A 428 -11.63 -6.67 -4.50
N LEU A 429 -11.11 -5.93 -3.51
CA LEU A 429 -9.92 -5.09 -3.67
C LEU A 429 -8.59 -5.84 -3.49
N GLN A 430 -8.57 -7.02 -2.86
CA GLN A 430 -7.29 -7.65 -2.48
C GLN A 430 -6.57 -8.30 -3.66
N VAL A 431 -5.26 -8.04 -3.75
CA VAL A 431 -4.35 -8.65 -4.73
C VAL A 431 -3.00 -9.03 -4.10
N ASP A 432 -2.40 -10.11 -4.56
CA ASP A 432 -1.04 -10.51 -4.19
C ASP A 432 -0.01 -9.80 -5.08
N TYR A 433 0.98 -9.14 -4.46
CA TYR A 433 1.89 -8.19 -5.14
C TYR A 433 2.59 -8.80 -6.38
N ILE A 434 3.43 -9.83 -6.20
CA ILE A 434 4.21 -10.41 -7.31
C ILE A 434 3.31 -11.11 -8.35
N PRO A 435 2.35 -11.98 -7.98
CA PRO A 435 1.48 -12.63 -8.98
C PRO A 435 0.66 -11.65 -9.82
N TYR A 436 0.18 -10.56 -9.21
CA TYR A 436 -0.61 -9.55 -9.91
C TYR A 436 0.25 -8.72 -10.87
N LEU A 437 1.45 -8.30 -10.44
CA LEU A 437 2.43 -7.65 -11.31
C LEU A 437 2.88 -8.55 -12.46
N ASP A 438 3.25 -9.80 -12.18
CA ASP A 438 3.71 -10.76 -13.20
C ASP A 438 2.60 -11.11 -14.20
N PHE A 439 1.33 -11.12 -13.78
CA PHE A 439 0.19 -11.26 -14.69
C PHE A 439 0.16 -10.11 -15.70
N MET A 440 0.12 -8.86 -15.24
CA MET A 440 0.05 -7.70 -16.14
C MET A 440 1.33 -7.55 -16.96
N ALA A 441 2.50 -7.82 -16.36
CA ALA A 441 3.78 -7.83 -17.06
C ALA A 441 3.82 -8.87 -18.19
N LYS A 442 3.10 -9.99 -18.04
CA LYS A 442 2.94 -10.97 -19.12
C LYS A 442 2.08 -10.42 -20.26
N GLU A 443 0.95 -9.78 -19.94
CA GLU A 443 0.07 -9.15 -20.94
C GLU A 443 0.79 -8.02 -21.70
N VAL A 444 1.68 -7.29 -21.03
CA VAL A 444 2.51 -6.23 -21.63
C VAL A 444 3.71 -6.82 -22.40
N GLY A 445 4.18 -8.02 -22.05
CA GLY A 445 5.36 -8.66 -22.64
C GLY A 445 6.70 -8.27 -21.99
N VAL A 446 6.68 -7.86 -20.72
CA VAL A 446 7.85 -7.35 -19.96
C VAL A 446 8.15 -8.19 -18.71
N ARG A 447 7.47 -9.32 -18.53
CA ARG A 447 7.77 -10.25 -17.43
C ARG A 447 9.18 -10.84 -17.60
N PRO A 448 10.08 -10.74 -16.60
CA PRO A 448 11.42 -11.30 -16.71
C PRO A 448 11.39 -12.81 -16.99
N ASN A 449 12.10 -13.24 -18.04
CA ASN A 449 12.31 -14.66 -18.31
C ASN A 449 13.53 -15.14 -17.52
N LEU A 450 13.27 -15.80 -16.38
CA LEU A 450 14.32 -16.22 -15.45
C LEU A 450 15.28 -17.23 -16.07
N MET A 451 14.82 -18.16 -16.92
CA MET A 451 15.72 -19.15 -17.53
C MET A 451 16.67 -18.50 -18.54
N ARG A 452 16.15 -17.60 -19.37
CA ARG A 452 16.99 -16.82 -20.30
C ARG A 452 17.97 -15.92 -19.55
N LEU A 453 17.54 -15.34 -18.44
CA LEU A 453 18.38 -14.48 -17.60
C LEU A 453 19.50 -15.28 -16.94
N LEU A 454 19.23 -16.50 -16.44
CA LEU A 454 20.25 -17.39 -15.88
C LEU A 454 21.36 -17.70 -16.88
N LEU A 455 20.99 -17.95 -18.15
CA LEU A 455 21.95 -18.28 -19.20
C LEU A 455 22.77 -17.08 -19.69
N ARG A 456 22.19 -15.87 -19.71
CA ARG A 456 22.84 -14.68 -20.28
C ARG A 456 23.56 -13.81 -19.25
N ASP A 457 23.01 -13.70 -18.05
CA ASP A 457 23.55 -12.86 -16.98
C ASP A 457 23.25 -13.50 -15.61
N PRO A 458 24.05 -14.51 -15.21
CA PRO A 458 23.86 -15.21 -13.94
C PRO A 458 23.90 -14.28 -12.73
N GLY A 459 24.73 -13.23 -12.77
CA GLY A 459 24.85 -12.24 -11.70
C GLY A 459 23.55 -11.45 -11.49
N LEU A 460 22.96 -10.97 -12.58
CA LEU A 460 21.64 -10.33 -12.53
C LEU A 460 20.54 -11.34 -12.15
N TRP A 461 20.61 -12.58 -12.63
CA TRP A 461 19.66 -13.62 -12.26
C TRP A 461 19.58 -13.84 -10.76
N VAL A 462 20.72 -13.97 -10.08
CA VAL A 462 20.79 -14.12 -8.62
C VAL A 462 20.07 -12.97 -7.91
N LYS A 463 20.30 -11.73 -8.35
CA LYS A 463 19.67 -10.54 -7.75
C LYS A 463 18.17 -10.46 -8.04
N VAL A 464 17.73 -10.88 -9.22
CA VAL A 464 16.31 -10.91 -9.60
C VAL A 464 15.55 -12.02 -8.86
N PHE A 465 16.16 -13.18 -8.70
CA PHE A 465 15.52 -14.36 -8.13
C PHE A 465 15.57 -14.41 -6.60
N LEU A 466 16.76 -14.23 -6.01
CA LEU A 466 16.99 -14.28 -4.56
C LEU A 466 16.83 -12.92 -3.89
N GLY A 467 17.02 -11.83 -4.64
CA GLY A 467 16.89 -10.47 -4.12
C GLY A 467 15.45 -9.95 -4.09
N PRO A 468 15.27 -8.69 -3.66
CA PRO A 468 13.98 -8.01 -3.63
C PRO A 468 13.35 -7.95 -5.03
N CYS A 469 12.03 -8.14 -5.09
CA CYS A 469 11.26 -7.99 -6.32
C CYS A 469 10.96 -6.50 -6.61
N THR A 470 12.02 -5.74 -6.88
CA THR A 470 11.94 -4.30 -7.20
C THR A 470 11.30 -4.04 -8.57
N PRO A 471 10.66 -2.88 -8.75
CA PRO A 471 9.98 -2.50 -9.99
C PRO A 471 10.90 -2.48 -11.22
N TYR A 472 12.19 -2.18 -11.04
CA TYR A 472 13.20 -2.16 -12.12
C TYR A 472 13.23 -3.43 -12.98
N GLN A 473 12.88 -4.58 -12.39
CA GLN A 473 12.87 -5.87 -13.09
C GLN A 473 11.94 -5.84 -14.31
N TYR A 474 10.86 -5.07 -14.26
CA TYR A 474 9.86 -4.97 -15.33
C TYR A 474 10.24 -3.99 -16.45
N ARG A 475 11.46 -3.45 -16.41
CA ARG A 475 12.07 -2.61 -17.46
C ARG A 475 13.35 -3.23 -18.03
N LEU A 476 13.66 -4.50 -17.69
CA LEU A 476 14.81 -5.24 -18.22
C LEU A 476 14.69 -5.59 -19.71
N SER A 477 13.47 -5.75 -20.21
CA SER A 477 13.19 -6.16 -21.58
C SER A 477 11.77 -5.79 -21.99
N GLY A 478 11.49 -5.84 -23.29
CA GLY A 478 10.15 -5.59 -23.85
C GLY A 478 9.87 -4.09 -24.07
N PRO A 479 8.62 -3.73 -24.40
CA PRO A 479 8.24 -2.35 -24.66
C PRO A 479 8.56 -1.42 -23.49
N GLY A 480 9.19 -0.28 -23.77
CA GLY A 480 9.60 0.68 -22.73
C GLY A 480 10.76 0.21 -21.85
N GLN A 481 11.64 -0.67 -22.35
CA GLN A 481 12.88 -1.05 -21.66
C GLN A 481 13.68 0.18 -21.22
N TRP A 482 14.28 0.12 -20.03
CA TRP A 482 15.13 1.20 -19.49
C TRP A 482 16.58 0.73 -19.40
N ALA A 483 17.51 1.46 -20.02
CA ALA A 483 18.92 1.10 -20.05
C ALA A 483 19.54 0.99 -18.64
N GLY A 484 19.08 1.83 -17.69
CA GLY A 484 19.54 1.81 -16.31
C GLY A 484 18.99 0.66 -15.46
N ALA A 485 18.02 -0.14 -15.94
CA ALA A 485 17.31 -1.13 -15.13
C ALA A 485 18.25 -2.17 -14.51
N ARG A 486 19.21 -2.68 -15.31
CA ARG A 486 20.22 -3.63 -14.83
C ARG A 486 21.04 -3.03 -13.70
N GLN A 487 21.61 -1.83 -13.92
CA GLN A 487 22.46 -1.19 -12.93
C GLN A 487 21.68 -0.84 -11.65
N ALA A 488 20.42 -0.40 -11.78
CA ALA A 488 19.56 -0.13 -10.65
C ALA A 488 19.34 -1.38 -9.78
N ILE A 489 19.11 -2.56 -10.38
CA ILE A 489 18.95 -3.82 -9.64
C ILE A 489 20.24 -4.24 -8.94
N LEU A 490 21.41 -4.05 -9.59
CA LEU A 490 22.69 -4.43 -9.00
C LEU A 490 23.09 -3.54 -7.82
N SER A 491 22.82 -2.23 -7.92
CA SER A 491 23.23 -1.20 -6.94
C SER A 491 22.15 -0.83 -5.90
N GLN A 492 20.98 -1.47 -5.92
CA GLN A 492 19.87 -1.12 -5.02
C GLN A 492 20.24 -1.16 -3.53
N TRP A 493 21.07 -2.12 -3.11
CA TRP A 493 21.51 -2.21 -1.72
C TRP A 493 22.52 -1.12 -1.34
N GLU A 494 23.26 -0.57 -2.30
CA GLU A 494 24.12 0.60 -2.08
C GLU A 494 23.27 1.83 -1.79
N ARG A 495 22.20 2.05 -2.58
CA ARG A 495 21.24 3.14 -2.31
C ARG A 495 20.48 2.96 -1.00
N VAL A 496 20.18 1.72 -0.60
CA VAL A 496 19.58 1.44 0.72
C VAL A 496 20.54 1.76 1.86
N THR A 497 21.83 1.47 1.67
CA THR A 497 22.85 1.67 2.71
C THR A 497 23.33 3.12 2.82
N GLN A 498 23.28 3.88 1.72
CA GLN A 498 23.74 5.28 1.68
C GLN A 498 23.16 6.18 2.77
N PRO A 499 21.84 6.24 3.04
CA PRO A 499 21.31 7.10 4.10
C PRO A 499 21.73 6.68 5.52
N PHE A 500 22.26 5.46 5.70
CA PHE A 500 22.83 5.03 6.99
C PHE A 500 24.30 5.46 7.16
N ARG A 501 25.03 5.76 6.07
CA ARG A 501 26.46 6.11 6.09
C ARG A 501 26.68 7.59 6.43
N THR A 502 26.03 8.07 7.49
CA THR A 502 26.16 9.47 7.96
C THR A 502 27.37 9.71 8.84
N ARG A 503 28.01 8.64 9.32
CA ARG A 503 29.24 8.67 10.10
C ARG A 503 30.12 7.47 9.74
N ALA A 504 31.42 7.71 9.56
CA ALA A 504 32.39 6.63 9.45
C ALA A 504 32.52 5.92 10.81
N VAL A 505 32.35 4.60 10.81
CA VAL A 505 32.63 3.76 11.98
C VAL A 505 34.05 3.21 11.79
N PRO A 506 35.01 3.54 12.65
CA PRO A 506 36.34 2.95 12.58
C PRO A 506 36.19 1.44 12.73
N GLU A 507 36.66 0.68 11.75
CA GLU A 507 36.86 -0.74 12.00
C GLU A 507 37.97 -0.85 13.05
N PRO A 508 37.76 -1.63 14.14
CA PRO A 508 38.83 -1.90 15.07
C PRO A 508 40.02 -2.41 14.25
N GLN A 509 41.23 -1.90 14.50
CA GLN A 509 42.44 -2.43 13.87
C GLN A 509 42.54 -3.90 14.25
N THR A 510 42.03 -4.78 13.40
CA THR A 510 42.32 -6.19 13.46
C THR A 510 43.77 -6.28 13.04
N GLY A 511 44.68 -6.31 14.03
CA GLY A 511 46.04 -6.74 13.80
C GLY A 511 45.98 -8.01 12.97
N ARG A 512 46.82 -8.12 11.94
CA ARG A 512 46.90 -9.28 11.03
C ARG A 512 46.96 -10.57 11.85
N PHE A 513 45.82 -11.17 12.14
CA PHE A 513 45.75 -12.57 12.52
C PHE A 513 45.88 -13.33 11.21
N THR A 514 47.14 -13.52 10.84
CA THR A 514 47.61 -14.52 9.90
C THR A 514 46.82 -15.79 10.12
N LEU A 515 46.33 -16.39 9.03
CA LEU A 515 45.67 -17.69 8.94
C LEU A 515 46.25 -18.72 9.93
N TYR A 516 45.68 -18.80 11.13
CA TYR A 516 45.83 -19.95 12.00
C TYR A 516 44.51 -20.71 12.00
N SER A 517 44.47 -21.63 11.04
CA SER A 517 43.86 -22.94 11.06
C SER A 517 42.35 -23.05 11.34
N VAL A 518 41.66 -23.57 10.31
CA VAL A 518 40.34 -24.23 10.36
C VAL A 518 40.22 -25.23 11.53
N TRP A 519 41.35 -25.71 12.06
CA TRP A 519 41.45 -26.56 13.26
C TRP A 519 41.04 -25.89 14.57
N LEU A 520 41.22 -24.58 14.75
CA LEU A 520 40.79 -23.87 15.97
C LEU A 520 39.27 -23.70 16.03
N ILE A 521 38.60 -23.58 14.88
CA ILE A 521 37.13 -23.52 14.81
C ILE A 521 36.52 -24.91 15.10
N ALA A 522 37.18 -25.99 14.65
CA ALA A 522 36.78 -27.35 15.00
C ALA A 522 36.93 -27.63 16.51
N LEU A 523 38.00 -27.14 17.15
CA LEU A 523 38.19 -27.27 18.60
C LEU A 523 37.18 -26.43 19.41
N ALA A 524 36.88 -25.21 18.97
CA ALA A 524 35.86 -24.37 19.60
C ALA A 524 34.46 -24.97 19.50
N GLY A 525 34.15 -25.66 18.40
CA GLY A 525 32.93 -26.45 18.24
C GLY A 525 32.79 -27.55 19.29
N SER A 526 33.87 -28.28 19.59
CA SER A 526 33.87 -29.34 20.61
C SER A 526 33.73 -28.82 22.06
N VAL A 527 34.30 -27.66 22.38
CA VAL A 527 34.20 -27.06 23.73
C VAL A 527 32.82 -26.43 23.97
N MET A 528 32.18 -25.88 22.93
CA MET A 528 30.79 -25.42 23.01
C MET A 528 29.81 -26.58 23.18
N THR A 529 30.03 -27.72 22.51
CA THR A 529 29.17 -28.90 22.72
C THR A 529 29.34 -29.54 24.10
N ALA A 530 30.52 -29.44 24.74
CA ALA A 530 30.76 -30.02 26.06
C ALA A 530 30.17 -29.18 27.22
N ASN A 531 30.09 -27.85 27.07
CA ASN A 531 29.58 -26.96 28.14
C ASN A 531 28.07 -26.72 28.11
N TYR A 532 27.38 -26.97 26.99
CA TYR A 532 25.92 -26.81 26.89
C TYR A 532 25.12 -28.12 27.00
N LEU A 533 25.78 -29.28 27.02
CA LEU A 533 25.12 -30.58 27.22
C LEU A 533 24.55 -30.81 28.64
N PRO A 534 25.08 -30.23 29.75
CA PRO A 534 24.47 -30.39 31.07
C PRO A 534 23.22 -29.54 31.31
N GLN A 535 22.96 -28.50 30.50
CA GLN A 535 21.79 -27.63 30.65
C GLN A 535 20.56 -28.12 29.87
N PHE A 536 20.72 -29.06 28.94
CA PHE A 536 19.62 -29.63 28.15
C PHE A 536 18.93 -30.84 28.81
N LEU A 537 19.51 -31.41 29.87
CA LEU A 537 18.94 -32.54 30.61
C LEU A 537 18.12 -32.13 31.86
N LEU A 538 18.05 -30.84 32.20
CA LEU A 538 17.29 -30.31 33.35
C LEU A 538 15.91 -29.72 32.97
N LEU A 539 15.47 -29.86 31.71
CA LEU A 539 14.19 -29.32 31.22
C LEU A 539 13.24 -30.37 30.62
N LEU A 540 13.49 -31.67 30.88
CA LEU A 540 12.51 -32.72 30.59
C LEU A 540 11.69 -33.01 31.84
N PRO A 541 10.35 -32.87 31.79
CA PRO A 541 9.49 -33.30 32.89
C PRO A 541 9.41 -34.84 32.90
N TRP A 542 9.57 -35.43 34.09
CA TRP A 542 8.94 -36.71 34.41
C TRP A 542 7.45 -36.49 34.69
#